data_AF-W2P8T1-F1
#
_entry.id   AF-W2P8T1-F1
#
_cell.length_a   1.000
_cell.length_b   1.000
_cell.length_c   1.000
_cell.angle_alpha   90.00
_cell.angle_beta   90.00
_cell.angle_gamma   90.00
#
_symmetry.space_group_name_H-M   'P 1'
#
loop_
_entity.id
_entity.type
_entity.pdbx_description
1 polymer ?
#
loop_
_entity_poly.entity_id
_entity_poly.type
_entity_poly.pdbx_seq_one_letter_code
_entity_poly.pdbx_strand_id
1 'polypeptide(L)'
;MGEKIPVDFGLILDDRRFGTEQYQSAFGCYDNPSGPRYHLIFMAPIMDEPGDHLTAKIHLTVIERFLPSLGRSIEKAKFLVLLIGCASHRLNLAVRNFLRPHKAALSEVRQLMRKVRTLNQAAKLRIEQRPN
;
A
#
# COMPACT_ATOMS: atom_id res chain seq x y z
N MET A 1 1.08 19.02 16.66
CA MET A 1 1.66 19.53 15.40
C MET A 1 2.62 18.48 14.90
N GLY A 2 2.38 17.89 13.72
CA GLY A 2 3.25 16.84 13.17
C GLY A 2 4.66 17.35 12.92
N GLU A 3 5.67 16.51 13.10
CA GLU A 3 7.05 16.87 12.78
C GLU A 3 7.16 17.26 11.31
N LYS A 4 7.74 18.44 11.07
CA LYS A 4 8.00 18.94 9.72
C LYS A 4 9.09 18.08 9.10
N ILE A 5 8.78 17.44 7.96
CA ILE A 5 9.75 16.65 7.18
C ILE A 5 11.01 17.50 6.97
N PRO A 6 12.22 17.01 7.20
CA PRO A 6 13.44 17.79 7.00
C PRO A 6 13.67 18.17 5.53
N VAL A 7 14.70 18.98 5.28
CA VAL A 7 15.17 19.27 3.90
C VAL A 7 15.80 18.02 3.29
N ASP A 8 16.49 17.24 4.12
CA ASP A 8 17.10 15.97 3.74
C ASP A 8 16.15 14.80 4.00
N PHE A 9 15.52 14.29 2.95
CA PHE A 9 14.62 13.14 3.03
C PHE A 9 14.75 12.27 1.79
N GLY A 10 14.37 11.01 1.93
CA GLY A 10 14.03 10.12 0.82
C GLY A 10 12.53 9.84 0.79
N LEU A 11 12.08 9.27 -0.32
CA LEU A 11 10.69 8.89 -0.51
C LEU A 11 10.59 7.37 -0.71
N ILE A 12 9.66 6.76 0.00
CA ILE A 12 9.25 5.37 -0.19
C ILE A 12 7.83 5.37 -0.73
N LEU A 13 7.62 4.80 -1.91
CA LEU A 13 6.33 4.67 -2.54
C LEU A 13 5.76 3.27 -2.31
N ASP A 14 4.53 3.19 -1.86
CA ASP A 14 3.77 1.94 -1.75
C ASP A 14 2.47 2.05 -2.54
N ASP A 15 2.36 1.21 -3.56
CA ASP A 15 1.20 1.13 -4.44
C ASP A 15 0.30 -0.02 -4.02
N ARG A 16 -0.95 0.31 -3.70
CA ARG A 16 -1.90 -0.66 -3.17
C ARG A 16 -3.23 -0.60 -3.91
N ARG A 17 -3.75 -1.78 -4.25
CA ARG A 17 -5.12 -1.94 -4.75
C ARG A 17 -6.09 -2.23 -3.60
N PHE A 18 -7.20 -1.50 -3.57
CA PHE A 18 -8.35 -1.76 -2.73
C PHE A 18 -9.58 -1.96 -3.62
N GLY A 19 -9.97 -3.23 -3.81
CA GLY A 19 -11.06 -3.56 -4.74
C GLY A 19 -10.66 -3.22 -6.18
N THR A 20 -11.40 -2.30 -6.79
CA THR A 20 -11.17 -1.79 -8.16
C THR A 20 -10.30 -0.54 -8.20
N GLU A 21 -10.02 0.07 -7.04
CA GLU A 21 -9.28 1.33 -6.97
C GLU A 21 -7.81 1.10 -6.68
N GLN A 22 -6.96 1.79 -7.43
CA GLN A 22 -5.52 1.84 -7.19
C GLN A 22 -5.19 3.08 -6.37
N TYR A 23 -4.37 2.91 -5.34
CA TYR A 23 -3.83 3.99 -4.54
C TYR A 23 -2.30 4.01 -4.64
N GLN A 24 -1.74 5.20 -4.66
CA GLN A 24 -0.33 5.45 -4.41
C GLN A 24 -0.20 6.11 -3.04
N SER A 25 0.70 5.60 -2.23
CA SER A 25 1.12 6.26 -1.00
C SER A 25 2.60 6.59 -1.06
N ALA A 26 2.98 7.69 -0.42
CA ALA A 26 4.36 8.09 -0.25
C ALA A 26 4.67 8.28 1.22
N PHE A 27 5.81 7.74 1.65
CA PHE A 27 6.36 7.93 2.98
C PHE A 27 7.66 8.73 2.88
N GLY A 28 7.80 9.75 3.72
CA GLY A 28 9.06 10.44 3.94
C GLY A 28 9.95 9.59 4.83
N CYS A 29 11.17 9.33 4.37
CA CYS A 29 12.20 8.58 5.09
C CYS A 29 13.35 9.54 5.43
N TYR A 30 13.65 9.72 6.70
CA TYR A 30 14.74 10.60 7.15
C TYR A 30 15.25 10.18 8.52
N ASP A 31 16.50 10.48 8.82
CA ASP A 31 17.06 10.23 10.14
C ASP A 31 16.76 11.39 11.09
N ASN A 32 16.57 11.05 12.36
CA ASN A 32 16.57 12.00 13.45
C ASN A 32 17.46 11.48 14.59
N PRO A 33 17.70 12.26 15.67
CA PRO A 33 18.55 11.80 16.79
C PRO A 33 18.07 10.52 17.49
N SER A 34 16.81 10.12 17.31
CA SER A 34 16.21 8.89 17.86
C SER A 34 16.23 7.72 16.88
N GLY A 35 16.75 7.89 15.66
CA GLY A 35 16.82 6.88 14.61
C GLY A 35 16.04 7.24 13.34
N PRO A 36 15.85 6.27 12.44
CA PRO A 36 15.13 6.49 11.19
C PRO A 36 13.64 6.72 11.43
N ARG A 37 13.10 7.73 10.76
CA ARG A 37 11.68 8.10 10.76
C ARG A 37 11.07 7.77 9.41
N TYR A 38 9.87 7.18 9.46
CA TYR A 38 9.03 6.91 8.31
C TYR A 38 7.68 7.58 8.54
N HIS A 39 7.36 8.62 7.77
CA HIS A 39 6.14 9.39 7.93
C HIS A 39 5.28 9.31 6.68
N LEU A 40 4.01 8.88 6.79
CA LEU A 40 3.08 8.91 5.67
C LEU A 40 2.85 10.36 5.24
N ILE A 41 3.20 10.67 4.00
CA ILE A 41 3.08 12.01 3.41
C ILE A 41 1.71 12.18 2.75
N PHE A 42 1.37 11.25 1.86
CA PHE A 42 0.06 11.23 1.21
C PHE A 42 -0.33 9.78 0.90
N MET A 43 -1.64 9.57 0.76
CA MET A 43 -2.24 8.41 0.14
C MET A 43 -3.35 8.91 -0.78
N ALA A 44 -3.21 8.70 -2.08
CA ALA A 44 -4.10 9.26 -3.08
C ALA A 44 -4.55 8.19 -4.07
N PRO A 45 -5.82 8.22 -4.51
CA PRO A 45 -6.28 7.36 -5.58
C PRO A 45 -5.58 7.75 -6.89
N ILE A 46 -5.21 6.74 -7.68
CA ILE A 46 -4.73 6.90 -9.04
C ILE A 46 -5.94 6.68 -9.96
N MET A 47 -6.28 7.68 -10.76
CA MET A 47 -7.33 7.55 -11.78
C MET A 47 -6.85 6.56 -12.84
N ASP A 48 -7.53 5.42 -12.96
CA ASP A 48 -7.21 4.35 -13.90
C ASP A 48 -7.88 4.69 -15.24
N GLU A 49 -7.22 5.49 -16.09
CA GLU A 49 -7.66 5.66 -17.48
C GLU A 49 -7.25 4.45 -18.32
N PRO A 50 -8.11 3.95 -19.25
CA PRO A 50 -7.81 2.74 -20.01
C PRO A 50 -6.53 2.91 -20.84
N GLY A 51 -5.50 2.13 -20.52
CA GLY A 51 -4.24 2.07 -21.29
C GLY A 51 -3.03 2.78 -20.66
N ASP A 52 -3.21 3.58 -19.59
CA ASP A 52 -2.11 4.24 -18.87
C ASP A 52 -2.00 3.69 -17.45
N HIS A 53 -1.75 2.38 -17.33
CA HIS A 53 -1.70 1.72 -16.04
C HIS A 53 -0.33 1.89 -15.40
N LEU A 54 -0.26 2.55 -14.23
CA LEU A 54 0.90 2.50 -13.31
C LEU A 54 2.24 2.85 -13.97
N THR A 55 2.24 3.81 -14.89
CA THR A 55 3.49 4.28 -15.52
C THR A 55 4.27 5.15 -14.53
N ALA A 56 5.60 5.17 -14.66
CA ALA A 56 6.46 6.05 -13.86
C ALA A 56 6.00 7.52 -13.92
N LYS A 57 5.44 7.93 -15.06
CA LYS A 57 4.89 9.27 -15.27
C LYS A 57 3.72 9.58 -14.33
N ILE A 58 2.75 8.66 -14.21
CA ILE A 58 1.61 8.83 -13.30
C ILE A 58 2.09 8.91 -11.85
N HIS A 59 3.01 8.02 -11.46
CA HIS A 59 3.56 8.04 -10.11
C HIS A 59 4.24 9.37 -9.78
N LEU A 60 4.96 9.96 -10.74
CA LEU A 60 5.57 11.28 -10.60
C LEU A 60 4.50 12.38 -10.50
N THR A 61 3.48 12.37 -11.38
CA THR A 61 2.41 13.38 -11.37
C THR A 61 1.69 13.43 -10.02
N VAL A 62 1.42 12.27 -9.41
CA VAL A 62 0.82 12.23 -8.07
C VAL A 62 1.78 12.85 -7.04
N ILE A 63 3.06 12.49 -7.05
CA ILE A 63 4.05 13.05 -6.11
C ILE A 63 4.15 14.57 -6.25
N GLU A 64 4.28 15.09 -7.47
CA GLU A 64 4.38 16.52 -7.77
C GLU A 64 3.12 17.29 -7.36
N ARG A 65 1.94 16.63 -7.37
CA ARG A 65 0.70 17.23 -6.90
C ARG A 65 0.67 17.42 -5.39
N PHE A 66 1.21 16.48 -4.62
CA PHE A 66 1.05 16.47 -3.15
C PHE A 66 2.24 17.07 -2.39
N LEU A 67 3.48 16.91 -2.85
CA LEU A 67 4.65 17.45 -2.14
C LEU A 67 4.64 18.98 -1.92
N PRO A 68 4.12 19.81 -2.86
CA PRO A 68 4.08 21.27 -2.66
C PRO A 68 3.24 21.69 -1.45
N SER A 69 2.19 20.93 -1.11
CA SER A 69 1.36 21.19 0.09
C SER A 69 2.15 21.08 1.41
N LEU A 70 3.30 20.40 1.37
CA LEU A 70 4.23 20.27 2.49
C LEU A 70 5.45 21.21 2.38
N GLY A 71 5.46 22.09 1.38
CA GLY A 71 6.60 22.93 1.04
C GLY A 71 7.83 22.10 0.62
N ARG A 72 7.63 20.95 -0.01
CA ARG A 72 8.69 20.05 -0.50
C ARG A 72 8.58 19.90 -2.02
N SER A 73 9.69 19.48 -2.64
CA SER A 73 9.76 19.15 -4.08
C SER A 73 10.48 17.81 -4.23
N ILE A 74 10.14 17.07 -5.28
CA ILE A 74 10.76 15.78 -5.59
C ILE A 74 12.26 15.93 -5.89
N GLU A 75 12.69 17.08 -6.42
CA GLU A 75 14.11 17.39 -6.70
C GLU A 75 14.99 17.39 -5.45
N LYS A 76 14.38 17.56 -4.26
CA LYS A 76 15.07 17.54 -2.97
C LYS A 76 15.11 16.14 -2.35
N ALA A 77 14.39 15.16 -2.90
CA ALA A 77 14.43 13.79 -2.42
C ALA A 77 15.78 13.16 -2.79
N LYS A 78 16.54 12.69 -1.78
CA LYS A 78 17.84 12.02 -2.00
C LYS A 78 17.72 10.70 -2.74
N PHE A 79 16.60 10.02 -2.54
CA PHE A 79 16.26 8.78 -3.21
C PHE A 79 14.75 8.61 -3.31
N LEU A 80 14.33 7.85 -4.31
CA LEU A 80 12.96 7.39 -4.49
C LEU A 80 12.99 5.86 -4.58
N VAL A 81 12.35 5.19 -3.63
CA VAL A 81 12.24 3.72 -3.61
C VAL A 81 10.79 3.35 -3.83
N LEU A 82 10.52 2.65 -4.91
CA LEU A 82 9.22 2.03 -5.15
C LEU A 82 9.23 0.63 -4.54
N LEU A 83 8.24 0.30 -3.70
CA LEU A 83 8.17 -1.02 -3.06
C LEU A 83 7.79 -2.16 -4.03
N ILE A 84 7.71 -1.89 -5.35
CA ILE A 84 7.69 -2.93 -6.37
C ILE A 84 9.03 -3.69 -6.31
N GLY A 85 8.99 -4.93 -5.83
CA GLY A 85 10.20 -5.74 -5.61
C GLY A 85 10.82 -5.64 -4.21
N CYS A 86 10.10 -5.08 -3.23
CA CYS A 86 10.50 -5.17 -1.82
C CYS A 86 10.66 -6.64 -1.37
N ALA A 87 11.35 -6.86 -0.24
CA ALA A 87 11.61 -8.22 0.27
C ALA A 87 10.31 -9.02 0.45
N SER A 88 9.21 -8.36 0.87
CA SER A 88 7.89 -8.99 0.98
C SER A 88 7.27 -9.32 -0.37
N HIS A 89 7.41 -8.47 -1.40
CA HIS A 89 6.97 -8.79 -2.76
C HIS A 89 7.75 -9.98 -3.33
N ARG A 90 9.09 -9.99 -3.17
CA ARG A 90 9.96 -11.10 -3.57
C ARG A 90 9.61 -12.40 -2.84
N LEU A 91 9.36 -12.32 -1.53
CA LEU A 91 8.91 -13.45 -0.73
C LEU A 91 7.54 -13.97 -1.22
N ASN A 92 6.57 -13.08 -1.43
CA ASN A 92 5.26 -13.46 -1.95
C ASN A 92 5.38 -14.13 -3.34
N LEU A 93 6.25 -13.63 -4.22
CA LEU A 93 6.51 -14.27 -5.50
C LEU A 93 7.16 -15.66 -5.34
N ALA A 94 8.14 -15.79 -4.46
CA ALA A 94 8.79 -17.06 -4.16
C ALA A 94 7.80 -18.08 -3.57
N VAL A 95 6.98 -17.67 -2.61
CA VAL A 95 5.91 -18.51 -2.01
C VAL A 95 4.90 -18.93 -3.07
N ARG A 96 4.46 -18.02 -3.94
CA ARG A 96 3.56 -18.36 -5.06
C ARG A 96 4.16 -19.40 -6.00
N ASN A 97 5.46 -19.29 -6.30
CA ASN A 97 6.16 -20.26 -7.13
C ASN A 97 6.29 -21.61 -6.44
N PHE A 98 6.68 -21.60 -5.17
CA PHE A 98 6.80 -22.80 -4.33
C PHE A 98 5.46 -23.55 -4.22
N LEU A 99 4.34 -22.84 -4.03
CA LEU A 99 3.01 -23.43 -3.89
C LEU A 99 2.34 -23.78 -5.22
N ARG A 100 2.97 -23.51 -6.37
CA ARG A 100 2.40 -23.77 -7.69
C ARG A 100 1.95 -25.23 -7.90
N PRO A 101 2.67 -26.27 -7.43
CA PRO A 101 2.22 -27.65 -7.51
C PRO A 101 0.94 -27.93 -6.70
N HIS A 102 0.68 -27.16 -5.64
CA HIS A 102 -0.46 -27.34 -4.73
C HIS A 102 -1.69 -26.49 -5.09
N LYS A 103 -1.78 -26.02 -6.34
CA LYS A 103 -2.86 -25.11 -6.79
C LYS A 103 -4.27 -25.69 -6.56
N ALA A 104 -4.44 -27.01 -6.71
CA ALA A 104 -5.72 -27.68 -6.47
C ALA A 104 -6.14 -27.59 -4.99
N ALA A 105 -5.26 -27.98 -4.06
CA ALA A 105 -5.49 -27.86 -2.62
C ALA A 105 -5.75 -26.41 -2.19
N LEU A 106 -5.00 -25.45 -2.74
CA LEU A 106 -5.26 -24.02 -2.47
C LEU A 106 -6.64 -23.57 -2.96
N SER A 107 -7.15 -24.14 -4.05
CA SER A 107 -8.50 -23.87 -4.55
C SER A 107 -9.55 -24.38 -3.57
N GLU A 108 -9.38 -25.60 -3.05
CA GLU A 108 -10.28 -26.19 -2.05
C GLU A 108 -10.29 -25.37 -0.75
N VAL A 109 -9.11 -25.00 -0.25
CA VAL A 109 -8.98 -24.11 0.92
C VAL A 109 -9.67 -22.76 0.65
N ARG A 110 -9.50 -22.17 -0.54
CA ARG A 110 -10.18 -20.92 -0.92
C ARG A 110 -11.70 -21.09 -0.95
N GLN A 111 -12.21 -22.21 -1.47
CA GLN A 111 -13.64 -22.50 -1.46
C GLN A 111 -14.18 -22.64 -0.04
N LEU A 112 -13.47 -23.36 0.82
CA LEU A 112 -13.81 -23.51 2.23
C LEU A 112 -13.83 -22.15 2.94
N MET A 113 -12.79 -21.33 2.77
CA MET A 113 -12.73 -19.97 3.34
C MET A 113 -13.90 -19.09 2.89
N ARG A 114 -14.33 -19.19 1.62
CA ARG A 114 -15.49 -18.47 1.12
C ARG A 114 -16.78 -18.92 1.79
N LYS A 115 -17.00 -20.24 1.92
CA LYS A 115 -18.16 -20.82 2.60
C LYS A 115 -18.21 -20.42 4.07
N VAL A 116 -17.08 -20.51 4.77
CA VAL A 116 -16.98 -20.10 6.18
C VAL A 116 -17.20 -18.60 6.34
N ARG A 117 -16.67 -17.76 5.44
CA ARG A 117 -16.92 -16.31 5.45
C ARG A 117 -18.41 -15.97 5.32
N THR A 118 -19.17 -16.69 4.49
CA THR A 118 -20.61 -16.47 4.34
C THR A 118 -21.43 -17.03 5.50
N LEU A 119 -20.97 -18.12 6.11
CA LEU A 119 -21.60 -18.72 7.30
C LEU A 119 -21.26 -17.99 8.59
N ASN A 120 -20.27 -17.09 8.57
CA ASN A 120 -19.88 -16.30 9.73
C ASN A 120 -21.08 -15.44 10.15
N GLN A 121 -21.77 -15.86 11.21
CA GLN A 121 -23.01 -15.25 11.71
C GLN A 121 -22.75 -13.90 12.40
N ALA A 122 -21.86 -13.08 11.85
CA ALA A 122 -21.56 -11.74 12.34
C ALA A 122 -22.83 -10.88 12.46
N ALA A 123 -23.83 -11.08 11.59
CA ALA A 123 -25.13 -10.44 11.71
C ALA A 123 -25.94 -10.92 12.93
N LYS A 124 -25.90 -12.22 13.26
CA LYS A 124 -26.60 -12.79 14.42
C LYS A 124 -25.93 -12.37 15.73
N LEU A 125 -24.60 -12.35 15.76
CA LEU A 125 -23.80 -11.86 16.89
C LEU A 125 -23.98 -10.34 17.13
N ARG A 126 -24.20 -9.54 16.08
CA ARG A 126 -24.51 -8.10 16.21
C ARG A 126 -25.89 -7.83 16.82
N ILE A 127 -26.85 -8.73 16.61
CA ILE A 127 -28.19 -8.64 17.22
C ILE A 127 -28.10 -9.00 18.70
N GLU A 128 -27.25 -9.97 19.06
CA GLU A 128 -27.09 -10.46 20.43
C GLU A 128 -26.28 -9.51 21.34
N GLN A 129 -25.43 -8.64 20.77
CA GLN A 129 -24.62 -7.66 21.51
C GLN A 129 -25.25 -6.28 21.67
N ARG A 130 -26.51 -6.07 21.24
CA ARG A 130 -27.24 -4.82 21.49
C ARG A 130 -27.88 -4.94 22.89
N PRO A 131 -27.43 -4.21 23.91
CA PRO A 131 -28.12 -4.26 25.20
C PRO A 131 -29.51 -3.62 25.04
N ASN A 132 -30.49 -4.17 25.77
CA ASN A 132 -31.84 -3.64 25.89
C ASN A 132 -31.84 -2.18 26.34
#